data_AF-A0A9D0AX96-F1
#
_entry.id   AF-A0A9D0AX96-F1
#
_cell.length_a   1.000
_cell.length_b   1.000
_cell.length_c   1.000
_cell.angle_alpha   90.00
_cell.angle_beta   90.00
_cell.angle_gamma   90.00
#
_symmetry.space_group_name_H-M   'P 1'
#
loop_
_entity.id
_entity.type
_entity.pdbx_description
1 polymer ?
#
loop_
_entity_poly.entity_id
_entity_poly.type
_entity_poly.pdbx_seq_one_letter_code
_entity_poly.pdbx_strand_id
1 'polypeptide(L)'
;ITVITSLVFMLLGFLISMLFNFVLWESLLIGAAMMFSSTIIGLKLLPTTVLHHRHTGEVMVSVLLLQDLFAIIILLIIQGWNTDNSPLVSVALSVAALPILIGFAILFERYILIKIISKFDKIQEYIFLVTIGWCLGMAALAGKMGLSFEIGAFIAGVVLASSPIALFIAESLKPLRDFFLVIFFFTLGAGLELGTLYTILVPAMVLAGTMLIIKPLLFKSLMIKLGEKKDLSLEIGVRLGQISEFSLLIAVVALNGNVIGEQASYLIQAATIITFVISSYFIVLNYPTPIAVSDRLRRD
;
A
#
# COMPACT_ATOMS: atom_id res chain seq x y z
N ILE A 1 8.80 0.39 15.50
CA ILE A 1 8.59 -0.89 14.77
C ILE A 1 8.75 -0.67 13.28
N THR A 2 7.91 0.17 12.68
CA THR A 2 7.82 0.34 11.21
C THR A 2 9.16 0.60 10.53
N VAL A 3 9.95 1.56 11.02
CA VAL A 3 11.26 1.87 10.43
C VAL A 3 12.19 0.65 10.43
N ILE A 4 12.26 -0.07 11.56
CA ILE A 4 13.12 -1.25 11.71
C ILE A 4 12.65 -2.36 10.78
N THR A 5 11.35 -2.66 10.77
CA THR A 5 10.80 -3.71 9.91
C THR A 5 10.98 -3.38 8.43
N SER A 6 10.70 -2.15 8.03
CA SER A 6 10.88 -1.70 6.65
C SER A 6 12.34 -1.79 6.22
N LEU A 7 13.30 -1.33 7.03
CA LEU A 7 14.73 -1.44 6.70
C LEU A 7 15.18 -2.90 6.55
N VAL A 8 14.74 -3.79 7.44
CA VAL A 8 15.09 -5.22 7.37
C VAL A 8 14.51 -5.86 6.11
N PHE A 9 13.23 -5.62 5.80
CA PHE A 9 12.59 -6.20 4.62
C PHE A 9 13.17 -5.62 3.32
N MET A 10 13.51 -4.34 3.31
CA MET A 10 14.22 -3.70 2.21
C MET A 10 15.57 -4.35 1.95
N LEU A 11 16.37 -4.53 3.00
CA LEU A 11 17.67 -5.15 2.93
C LEU A 11 17.57 -6.60 2.47
N LEU A 12 16.60 -7.38 2.98
CA LEU A 12 16.40 -8.76 2.56
C LEU A 12 15.98 -8.85 1.09
N GLY A 13 15.03 -8.03 0.66
CA GLY A 13 14.62 -8.01 -0.74
C GLY A 13 15.74 -7.58 -1.68
N PHE A 14 16.57 -6.61 -1.27
CA PHE A 14 17.77 -6.19 -1.98
C PHE A 14 18.83 -7.29 -2.08
N LEU A 15 19.12 -7.99 -0.98
CA LEU A 15 20.10 -9.09 -1.00
C LEU A 15 19.62 -10.24 -1.88
N ILE A 16 18.34 -10.59 -1.81
CA ILE A 16 17.77 -11.67 -2.62
C ILE A 16 17.83 -11.31 -4.11
N SER A 17 17.45 -10.10 -4.49
CA SER A 17 17.53 -9.69 -5.90
C SER A 17 18.97 -9.62 -6.42
N MET A 18 19.91 -9.15 -5.61
CA MET A 18 21.34 -9.19 -5.95
C MET A 18 21.85 -10.63 -6.15
N LEU A 19 21.40 -11.60 -5.34
CA LEU A 19 21.75 -13.01 -5.50
C LEU A 19 21.27 -13.60 -6.84
N PHE A 20 20.20 -13.05 -7.41
CA PHE A 20 19.67 -13.42 -8.73
C PHE A 20 20.19 -12.53 -9.87
N ASN A 21 21.25 -11.75 -9.63
CA ASN A 21 21.94 -10.90 -10.61
C ASN A 21 21.09 -9.76 -11.20
N PHE A 22 20.10 -9.25 -10.47
CA PHE A 22 19.42 -8.01 -10.86
C PHE A 22 20.36 -6.81 -10.73
N VAL A 23 20.13 -5.77 -11.53
CA VAL A 23 20.94 -4.54 -11.49
C VAL A 23 20.78 -3.87 -10.12
N LEU A 24 21.80 -3.13 -9.66
CA LEU A 24 21.80 -2.49 -8.34
C LEU A 24 20.54 -1.64 -8.09
N TRP A 25 20.13 -0.83 -9.06
CA TRP A 25 18.96 0.03 -8.94
C TRP A 25 17.64 -0.75 -8.90
N GLU A 26 17.51 -1.78 -9.75
CA GLU A 26 16.37 -2.70 -9.71
C GLU A 26 16.30 -3.42 -8.37
N SER A 27 17.44 -3.87 -7.85
CA SER A 27 17.54 -4.57 -6.57
C SER A 27 17.11 -3.68 -5.41
N LEU A 28 17.47 -2.39 -5.44
CA LEU A 28 17.05 -1.41 -4.46
C LEU A 28 15.54 -1.18 -4.52
N LEU A 29 14.97 -1.06 -5.71
CA LEU A 29 13.54 -0.91 -5.89
C LEU A 29 12.75 -2.17 -5.49
N ILE A 30 13.24 -3.36 -5.86
CA ILE A 30 12.67 -4.64 -5.43
C ILE A 30 12.66 -4.71 -3.90
N GLY A 31 13.79 -4.40 -3.26
CA GLY A 31 13.89 -4.31 -1.81
C GLY A 31 12.86 -3.35 -1.23
N ALA A 32 12.82 -2.12 -1.75
CA ALA A 32 11.87 -1.10 -1.31
C ALA A 32 10.41 -1.57 -1.44
N ALA A 33 10.06 -2.25 -2.52
CA ALA A 33 8.74 -2.84 -2.73
C ALA A 33 8.41 -3.92 -1.69
N MET A 34 9.39 -4.64 -1.14
CA MET A 34 9.14 -5.67 -0.12
C MET A 34 8.80 -5.11 1.26
N MET A 35 9.03 -3.82 1.53
CA MET A 35 8.77 -3.20 2.84
C MET A 35 7.29 -3.22 3.22
N PHE A 36 6.41 -3.09 2.23
CA PHE A 36 5.00 -2.79 2.45
C PHE A 36 4.20 -4.03 2.82
N SER A 37 3.22 -3.87 3.70
CA SER A 37 2.25 -4.89 4.07
C SER A 37 0.87 -4.50 3.54
N SER A 38 0.04 -5.48 3.14
CA SER A 38 -1.28 -5.16 2.59
C SER A 38 -2.28 -4.75 3.66
N THR A 39 -2.87 -3.57 3.48
CA THR A 39 -3.92 -2.99 4.32
C THR A 39 -5.22 -3.78 4.18
N ILE A 40 -5.50 -4.29 2.98
CA ILE A 40 -6.68 -5.10 2.68
C ILE A 40 -6.66 -6.39 3.51
N ILE A 41 -5.58 -7.18 3.43
CA ILE A 41 -5.50 -8.48 4.12
C ILE A 41 -5.26 -8.28 5.63
N GLY A 42 -4.46 -7.28 6.00
CA GLY A 42 -4.10 -7.01 7.40
C GLY A 42 -5.28 -6.51 8.24
N LEU A 43 -6.02 -5.50 7.76
CA LEU A 43 -7.12 -4.90 8.52
C LEU A 43 -8.49 -5.51 8.20
N LYS A 44 -8.84 -5.80 6.94
CA LYS A 44 -10.22 -6.27 6.63
C LYS A 44 -10.49 -7.67 7.15
N LEU A 45 -9.47 -8.53 7.27
CA LEU A 45 -9.65 -9.88 7.81
C LEU A 45 -9.53 -9.92 9.34
N LEU A 46 -9.17 -8.80 9.98
CA LEU A 46 -9.04 -8.73 11.43
C LEU A 46 -10.44 -8.58 12.07
N PRO A 47 -10.81 -9.43 13.04
CA PRO A 47 -12.07 -9.28 13.77
C PRO A 47 -12.11 -7.95 14.54
N THR A 48 -13.29 -7.37 14.67
CA THR A 48 -13.48 -6.12 15.44
C THR A 48 -13.09 -6.28 16.90
N THR A 49 -13.26 -7.48 17.47
CA THR A 49 -12.78 -7.83 18.82
C THR A 49 -11.29 -7.61 19.04
N VAL A 50 -10.45 -7.80 18.02
CA VAL A 50 -9.01 -7.53 18.11
C VAL A 50 -8.71 -6.04 17.86
N LEU A 51 -9.50 -5.34 17.04
CA LEU A 51 -9.44 -3.87 16.98
C LEU A 51 -9.81 -3.22 18.33
N HIS A 52 -10.66 -3.86 19.13
CA HIS A 52 -10.98 -3.39 20.49
C HIS A 52 -9.82 -3.53 21.48
N HIS A 53 -8.81 -4.36 21.20
CA HIS A 53 -7.50 -4.23 21.85
C HIS A 53 -6.82 -2.96 21.33
N ARG A 54 -7.21 -1.82 21.92
CA ARG A 54 -6.88 -0.47 21.45
C ARG A 54 -5.41 -0.32 21.08
N HIS A 55 -4.50 -0.74 21.97
CA HIS A 55 -3.07 -0.57 21.72
C HIS A 55 -2.55 -1.35 20.51
N THR A 56 -2.90 -2.63 20.42
CA THR A 56 -2.42 -3.53 19.37
C THR A 56 -2.97 -3.15 17.98
N GLY A 57 -4.26 -2.82 17.92
CA GLY A 57 -4.91 -2.32 16.71
C GLY A 57 -4.33 -0.97 16.27
N GLU A 58 -4.13 -0.03 17.22
CA GLU A 58 -3.49 1.27 16.96
C GLU A 58 -2.07 1.10 16.41
N VAL A 59 -1.27 0.19 16.96
CA VAL A 59 0.09 -0.08 16.47
C VAL A 59 0.05 -0.63 15.04
N MET A 60 -0.86 -1.57 14.74
CA MET A 60 -0.99 -2.13 13.39
C MET A 60 -1.40 -1.08 12.37
N VAL A 61 -2.41 -0.27 12.69
CA VAL A 61 -2.84 0.87 11.84
C VAL A 61 -1.68 1.86 11.64
N SER A 62 -0.94 2.18 12.71
CA SER A 62 0.21 3.09 12.64
C SER A 62 1.33 2.55 11.74
N VAL A 63 1.58 1.23 11.77
CA VAL A 63 2.55 0.58 10.87
C VAL A 63 2.12 0.74 9.42
N LEU A 64 0.87 0.42 9.10
CA LEU A 64 0.34 0.49 7.74
C LEU A 64 0.35 1.93 7.21
N LEU A 65 -0.09 2.91 8.00
CA LEU A 65 -0.08 4.33 7.61
C LEU A 65 1.33 4.86 7.33
N LEU A 66 2.32 4.51 8.16
CA LEU A 66 3.71 4.89 7.92
C LEU A 66 4.31 4.20 6.70
N GLN A 67 3.91 2.94 6.43
CA GLN A 67 4.30 2.22 5.21
C GLN A 67 3.74 2.90 3.95
N ASP A 68 2.46 3.30 3.96
CA ASP A 68 1.85 4.03 2.84
C ASP A 68 2.57 5.36 2.58
N LEU A 69 3.02 6.05 3.63
CA LEU A 69 3.83 7.27 3.49
C LEU A 69 5.20 6.98 2.84
N PHE A 70 5.86 5.88 3.21
CA PHE A 70 7.10 5.47 2.55
C PHE A 70 6.87 5.11 1.07
N ALA A 71 5.73 4.51 0.73
CA ALA A 71 5.38 4.22 -0.66
C ALA A 71 5.31 5.48 -1.51
N ILE A 72 4.71 6.55 -0.96
CA ILE A 72 4.65 7.86 -1.63
C ILE A 72 6.03 8.44 -1.86
N ILE A 73 6.92 8.38 -0.86
CA ILE A 73 8.31 8.83 -0.99
C ILE A 73 9.01 8.08 -2.13
N ILE A 74 8.78 6.77 -2.25
CA ILE A 74 9.35 5.97 -3.33
C ILE A 74 8.77 6.33 -4.70
N LEU A 75 7.45 6.54 -4.80
CA LEU A 75 6.81 6.98 -6.04
C LEU A 75 7.36 8.33 -6.54
N LEU A 76 7.65 9.25 -5.62
CA LEU A 76 8.27 10.53 -5.92
C LEU A 76 9.69 10.37 -6.47
N ILE A 77 10.47 9.47 -5.88
CA ILE A 77 11.83 9.17 -6.35
C ILE A 77 11.78 8.59 -7.77
N ILE A 78 10.85 7.65 -8.03
CA ILE A 78 10.66 7.04 -9.36
C ILE A 78 10.28 8.09 -10.40
N GLN A 79 9.39 9.03 -10.08
CA GLN A 79 8.97 10.09 -11.01
C GLN A 79 10.07 11.09 -11.33
N GLY A 80 10.87 11.46 -10.33
CA GLY A 80 12.02 12.34 -10.54
C GLY A 80 13.03 11.79 -11.56
N TRP A 81 13.04 10.46 -11.75
CA TRP A 81 13.89 9.75 -12.71
C TRP A 81 13.44 9.90 -14.17
N ASN A 82 12.14 10.16 -14.41
CA ASN A 82 11.51 10.11 -15.74
C ASN A 82 11.38 11.50 -16.41
N THR A 83 12.24 12.47 -16.08
CA THR A 83 12.17 13.80 -16.68
C THR A 83 13.43 14.08 -17.49
N ASP A 84 13.28 14.54 -18.74
CA ASP A 84 14.38 14.91 -19.65
C ASP A 84 15.25 16.10 -19.16
N ASN A 85 14.82 16.74 -18.08
CA ASN A 85 15.61 17.77 -17.38
C ASN A 85 16.73 17.12 -16.56
N SER A 86 17.74 17.90 -16.16
CA SER A 86 18.75 17.40 -15.21
C SER A 86 18.04 16.77 -13.99
N PRO A 87 18.35 15.51 -13.61
CA PRO A 87 17.61 14.76 -12.57
C PRO A 87 17.46 15.51 -11.24
N LEU A 88 18.41 16.38 -10.91
CA LEU A 88 18.36 17.21 -9.71
C LEU A 88 17.27 18.28 -9.75
N VAL A 89 16.99 18.86 -10.92
CA VAL A 89 15.98 19.90 -11.10
C VAL A 89 14.58 19.30 -11.11
N SER A 90 14.37 18.15 -11.75
CA SER A 90 13.07 17.45 -11.76
C SER A 90 12.69 16.93 -10.37
N VAL A 91 13.65 16.35 -9.64
CA VAL A 91 13.44 15.93 -8.25
C VAL A 91 13.16 17.15 -7.37
N ALA A 92 13.92 18.24 -7.51
CA ALA A 92 13.66 19.47 -6.75
C ALA A 92 12.27 20.06 -7.03
N LEU A 93 11.83 20.06 -8.29
CA LEU A 93 10.51 20.55 -8.68
C LEU A 93 9.40 19.66 -8.08
N SER A 94 9.56 18.34 -8.13
CA SER A 94 8.61 17.38 -7.57
C SER A 94 8.51 17.48 -6.04
N VAL A 95 9.65 17.64 -5.38
CA VAL A 95 9.73 17.86 -3.93
C VAL A 95 9.09 19.20 -3.55
N ALA A 96 9.25 20.25 -4.35
CA ALA A 96 8.60 21.54 -4.12
C ALA A 96 7.09 21.53 -4.44
N ALA A 97 6.67 20.74 -5.43
CA ALA A 97 5.27 20.59 -5.83
C ALA A 97 4.40 19.96 -4.73
N LEU A 98 4.97 19.06 -3.92
CA LEU A 98 4.26 18.38 -2.82
C LEU A 98 3.73 19.32 -1.74
N PRO A 99 4.55 20.17 -1.07
CA PRO A 99 4.03 21.14 -0.09
C PRO A 99 2.99 22.08 -0.70
N ILE A 100 3.14 22.46 -1.97
CA ILE A 100 2.18 23.32 -2.67
C ILE A 100 0.86 22.57 -2.85
N LEU A 101 0.91 21.31 -3.31
CA LEU A 101 -0.28 20.46 -3.48
C LEU A 101 -0.98 20.21 -2.16
N ILE A 102 -0.23 19.89 -1.09
CA ILE A 102 -0.77 19.67 0.26
C ILE A 102 -1.36 20.97 0.81
N GLY A 103 -0.66 22.09 0.68
CA GLY A 103 -1.13 23.40 1.12
C GLY A 103 -2.41 23.82 0.41
N PHE A 104 -2.45 23.66 -0.91
CA PHE A 104 -3.66 23.84 -1.71
C PHE A 104 -4.77 22.92 -1.23
N ALA A 105 -4.48 21.63 -1.01
CA ALA A 105 -5.47 20.65 -0.60
C ALA A 105 -6.13 21.03 0.74
N ILE A 106 -5.31 21.36 1.74
CA ILE A 106 -5.76 21.76 3.08
C ILE A 106 -6.57 23.06 3.03
N LEU A 107 -6.10 24.08 2.29
CA LEU A 107 -6.80 25.35 2.17
C LEU A 107 -8.13 25.18 1.43
N PHE A 108 -8.13 24.45 0.32
CA PHE A 108 -9.34 24.21 -0.47
C PHE A 108 -10.36 23.40 0.32
N GLU A 109 -9.92 22.37 1.04
CA GLU A 109 -10.81 21.58 1.88
C GLU A 109 -11.49 22.44 2.95
N ARG A 110 -10.68 23.21 3.69
CA ARG A 110 -11.16 24.03 4.80
C ARG A 110 -12.08 25.16 4.36
N TYR A 111 -11.77 25.83 3.25
CA TYR A 111 -12.48 27.04 2.84
C TYR A 111 -13.62 26.81 1.85
N ILE A 112 -13.54 25.74 1.05
CA ILE A 112 -14.46 25.48 -0.06
C ILE A 112 -15.16 24.14 0.15
N LEU A 113 -14.42 23.04 0.25
CA LEU A 113 -15.00 21.69 0.22
C LEU A 113 -15.96 21.45 1.39
N ILE A 114 -15.53 21.74 2.63
CA ILE A 114 -16.39 21.57 3.81
C ILE A 114 -17.67 22.42 3.67
N LYS A 115 -17.57 23.67 3.19
CA LYS A 115 -18.74 24.55 3.03
C LYS A 115 -19.73 24.02 2.01
N ILE A 116 -19.20 23.48 0.90
CA ILE A 116 -20.00 22.87 -0.15
C ILE A 116 -20.71 21.64 0.40
N ILE A 117 -19.99 20.77 1.11
CA ILE A 117 -20.57 19.55 1.68
C ILE A 117 -21.62 19.89 2.76
N SER A 118 -21.33 20.82 3.66
CA SER A 118 -22.27 21.21 4.73
C SER A 118 -23.55 21.87 4.20
N LYS A 119 -23.53 22.43 2.99
CA LYS A 119 -24.70 23.11 2.41
C LYS A 119 -25.78 22.12 1.93
N PHE A 120 -25.38 20.89 1.63
CA PHE A 120 -26.25 19.85 1.06
C PHE A 120 -26.09 18.52 1.80
N ASP A 121 -25.76 18.58 3.10
CA ASP A 121 -25.52 17.44 3.98
C ASP A 121 -26.69 16.45 4.07
N LYS A 122 -27.91 16.91 3.73
CA LYS A 122 -29.12 16.08 3.67
C LYS A 122 -29.16 15.11 2.47
N ILE A 123 -28.38 15.35 1.41
CA ILE A 123 -28.40 14.54 0.18
C ILE A 123 -27.11 13.74 0.12
N GLN A 124 -27.19 12.45 0.42
CA GLN A 124 -26.03 11.55 0.51
C GLN A 124 -25.29 11.42 -0.83
N GLU A 125 -26.03 11.39 -1.94
CA GLU A 125 -25.51 11.32 -3.30
C GLU A 125 -24.66 12.54 -3.65
N TYR A 126 -25.00 13.71 -3.09
CA TYR A 126 -24.24 14.93 -3.30
C TYR A 126 -22.84 14.84 -2.66
N ILE A 127 -22.78 14.38 -1.41
CA ILE A 127 -21.52 14.18 -0.69
C ILE A 127 -20.62 13.20 -1.47
N PHE A 128 -21.20 12.10 -1.96
CA PHE A 128 -20.50 11.12 -2.78
C PHE A 128 -19.90 11.73 -4.04
N LEU A 129 -20.69 12.46 -4.84
CA LEU A 129 -20.23 13.09 -6.08
C LEU A 129 -19.16 14.14 -5.83
N VAL A 130 -19.32 14.99 -4.81
CA VAL A 130 -18.33 16.02 -4.45
C VAL A 130 -17.03 15.38 -4.00
N THR A 131 -17.09 14.31 -3.21
CA THR A 131 -15.91 13.60 -2.72
C THR A 131 -15.14 12.93 -3.86
N ILE A 132 -15.83 12.27 -4.80
CA ILE A 132 -15.19 11.68 -5.98
C ILE A 132 -14.58 12.78 -6.85
N GLY A 133 -15.33 13.85 -7.09
CA GLY A 133 -14.83 15.00 -7.84
C GLY A 133 -13.58 15.61 -7.22
N TRP A 134 -13.52 15.68 -5.88
CA TRP A 134 -12.34 16.09 -5.14
C TRP A 134 -11.15 15.14 -5.35
N CYS A 135 -11.36 13.83 -5.16
CA CYS A 135 -10.29 12.83 -5.30
C CYS A 135 -9.72 12.81 -6.72
N LEU A 136 -10.59 12.77 -7.74
CA LEU A 136 -10.19 12.80 -9.15
C LEU A 136 -9.58 14.15 -9.54
N GLY A 137 -10.12 15.25 -9.02
CA GLY A 137 -9.59 16.59 -9.28
C GLY A 137 -8.19 16.77 -8.72
N MET A 138 -7.94 16.30 -7.50
CA MET A 138 -6.62 16.32 -6.87
C MET A 138 -5.63 15.38 -7.56
N ALA A 139 -6.06 14.19 -7.98
CA ALA A 139 -5.25 13.30 -8.79
C ALA A 139 -4.84 13.96 -10.12
N ALA A 140 -5.80 14.56 -10.83
CA ALA A 140 -5.53 15.26 -12.09
C ALA A 140 -4.63 16.49 -11.90
N LEU A 141 -4.78 17.23 -10.79
CA LEU A 141 -3.92 18.36 -10.44
C LEU A 141 -2.48 17.88 -10.18
N ALA A 142 -2.31 16.80 -9.42
CA ALA A 142 -1.01 16.19 -9.18
C ALA A 142 -0.32 15.80 -10.51
N GLY A 143 -1.05 15.14 -11.42
CA GLY A 143 -0.56 14.81 -12.77
C GLY A 143 -0.06 16.04 -13.54
N LYS A 144 -0.80 17.15 -13.49
CA LYS A 144 -0.37 18.41 -14.13
C LYS A 144 0.86 19.05 -13.48
N MET A 145 1.09 18.79 -12.19
CA MET A 145 2.26 19.26 -11.45
C MET A 145 3.47 18.32 -11.60
N GLY A 146 3.36 17.27 -12.43
CA GLY A 146 4.44 16.29 -12.64
C GLY A 146 4.53 15.23 -11.54
N LEU A 147 3.51 15.12 -10.68
CA LEU A 147 3.39 14.10 -9.65
C LEU A 147 2.47 12.96 -10.12
N SER A 148 2.57 11.77 -9.53
CA SER A 148 1.61 10.68 -9.78
C SER A 148 0.19 11.09 -9.44
N PHE A 149 -0.76 10.55 -10.21
CA PHE A 149 -2.17 10.59 -9.88
C PHE A 149 -2.45 9.99 -8.48
N GLU A 150 -1.72 8.94 -8.10
CA GLU A 150 -1.78 8.26 -6.82
C GLU A 150 -1.46 9.17 -5.63
N ILE A 151 -0.44 10.02 -5.78
CA ILE A 151 -0.06 11.00 -4.75
C ILE A 151 -1.17 12.02 -4.55
N GLY A 152 -1.75 12.52 -5.65
CA GLY A 152 -2.89 13.43 -5.60
C GLY A 152 -4.10 12.80 -4.92
N ALA A 153 -4.44 11.56 -5.29
CA ALA A 153 -5.54 10.80 -4.67
C ALA A 153 -5.29 10.53 -3.18
N PHE A 154 -4.06 10.19 -2.79
CA PHE A 154 -3.70 9.97 -1.39
C PHE A 154 -3.83 11.25 -0.56
N ILE A 155 -3.27 12.37 -1.04
CA ILE A 155 -3.36 13.67 -0.36
C ILE A 155 -4.83 14.08 -0.20
N ALA A 156 -5.65 13.89 -1.25
CA ALA A 156 -7.07 14.17 -1.21
C ALA A 156 -7.78 13.42 -0.08
N GLY A 157 -7.47 12.12 0.08
CA GLY A 157 -8.01 11.28 1.14
C GLY A 157 -7.52 11.66 2.53
N VAL A 158 -6.23 11.92 2.70
CA VAL A 158 -5.64 12.32 4.01
C VAL A 158 -6.23 13.64 4.50
N VAL A 159 -6.40 14.62 3.62
CA VAL A 159 -7.01 15.90 3.99
C VAL A 159 -8.47 15.73 4.41
N LEU A 160 -9.22 14.83 3.75
CA LEU A 160 -10.58 14.51 4.16
C LEU A 160 -10.67 13.68 5.45
N ALA A 161 -9.63 12.92 5.80
CA ALA A 161 -9.63 12.06 6.98
C ALA A 161 -9.76 12.82 8.30
N SER A 162 -9.40 14.11 8.33
CA SER A 162 -9.62 15.00 9.49
C SER A 162 -11.04 15.57 9.60
N SER A 163 -11.88 15.36 8.58
CA SER A 163 -13.24 15.91 8.53
C SER A 163 -14.22 15.11 9.39
N PRO A 164 -15.23 15.74 10.04
CA PRO A 164 -16.25 15.02 10.83
C PRO A 164 -17.05 13.97 10.03
N ILE A 165 -17.11 14.14 8.71
CA ILE A 165 -17.83 13.27 7.76
C ILE A 165 -16.93 12.19 7.13
N ALA A 166 -15.66 12.07 7.55
CA ALA A 166 -14.69 11.15 6.96
C ALA A 166 -15.18 9.69 6.96
N LEU A 167 -15.85 9.26 8.03
CA LEU A 167 -16.36 7.90 8.14
C LEU A 167 -17.48 7.62 7.12
N PHE A 168 -18.41 8.56 6.97
CA PHE A 168 -19.47 8.47 5.97
C PHE A 168 -18.89 8.43 4.55
N ILE A 169 -17.88 9.26 4.27
CA ILE A 169 -17.16 9.26 2.99
C ILE A 169 -16.50 7.90 2.74
N ALA A 170 -15.80 7.35 3.74
CA ALA A 170 -15.11 6.07 3.62
C ALA A 170 -16.08 4.91 3.35
N GLU A 171 -17.26 4.93 3.97
CA GLU A 171 -18.33 3.95 3.72
C GLU A 171 -18.96 4.11 2.34
N SER A 172 -19.23 5.35 1.93
CA SER A 172 -19.84 5.64 0.62
C SER A 172 -18.94 5.28 -0.55
N LEU A 173 -17.61 5.45 -0.40
CA LEU A 173 -16.62 5.08 -1.43
C LEU A 173 -16.23 3.59 -1.41
N LYS A 174 -16.64 2.84 -0.37
CA LYS A 174 -16.28 1.42 -0.20
C LYS A 174 -16.61 0.57 -1.43
N PRO A 175 -17.81 0.65 -2.05
CA PRO A 175 -18.14 -0.17 -3.22
C PRO A 175 -17.26 0.15 -4.42
N LEU A 176 -16.95 1.42 -4.68
CA LEU A 176 -16.07 1.83 -5.78
C LEU A 176 -14.64 1.32 -5.57
N ARG A 177 -14.11 1.49 -4.36
CA ARG A 177 -12.79 0.97 -4.01
C ARG A 177 -12.72 -0.53 -4.26
N ASP A 178 -13.69 -1.28 -3.76
CA ASP A 178 -13.70 -2.74 -3.87
C ASP A 178 -13.87 -3.19 -5.34
N PHE A 179 -14.68 -2.49 -6.13
CA PHE A 179 -14.81 -2.72 -7.58
C PHE A 179 -13.51 -2.45 -8.35
N PHE A 180 -12.89 -1.29 -8.16
CA PHE A 180 -11.65 -0.94 -8.86
C PHE A 180 -10.45 -1.77 -8.40
N LEU A 181 -10.41 -2.22 -7.14
CA LEU A 181 -9.38 -3.15 -6.68
C LEU A 181 -9.44 -4.48 -7.44
N VAL A 182 -10.64 -5.03 -7.67
CA VAL A 182 -10.80 -6.26 -8.46
C VAL A 182 -10.29 -6.05 -9.89
N ILE A 183 -10.65 -4.93 -10.53
CA ILE A 183 -10.17 -4.60 -11.88
C ILE A 183 -8.65 -4.40 -11.91
N PHE A 184 -8.08 -3.74 -10.91
CA PHE A 184 -6.64 -3.53 -10.79
C PHE A 184 -5.89 -4.86 -10.73
N PHE A 185 -6.29 -5.77 -9.84
CA PHE A 185 -5.66 -7.09 -9.72
C PHE A 185 -5.87 -7.95 -10.96
N PHE A 186 -7.06 -7.89 -11.56
CA PHE A 186 -7.34 -8.61 -12.80
C PHE A 186 -6.43 -8.12 -13.94
N THR A 187 -6.32 -6.80 -14.11
CA THR A 187 -5.46 -6.18 -15.14
C THR A 187 -3.99 -6.54 -14.93
N LEU A 188 -3.50 -6.48 -13.70
CA LEU A 188 -2.13 -6.90 -13.37
C LEU A 188 -1.89 -8.37 -13.70
N GLY A 189 -2.79 -9.26 -13.26
CA GLY A 189 -2.69 -10.68 -13.56
C GLY A 189 -2.74 -10.98 -15.06
N ALA A 190 -3.58 -10.26 -15.81
CA ALA A 190 -3.70 -10.38 -17.27
C ALA A 190 -2.48 -9.81 -18.01
N GLY A 191 -1.79 -8.82 -17.43
CA GLY A 191 -0.57 -8.24 -17.98
C GLY A 191 0.69 -9.06 -17.74
N LEU A 192 0.64 -10.12 -16.93
CA LEU A 192 1.79 -11.00 -16.72
C LEU A 192 2.02 -11.88 -17.95
N GLU A 193 3.14 -11.65 -18.61
CA GLU A 193 3.57 -12.50 -19.72
C GLU A 193 4.13 -13.83 -19.19
N LEU A 194 3.41 -14.93 -19.45
CA LEU A 194 3.78 -16.26 -18.96
C LEU A 194 5.12 -16.77 -19.53
N GLY A 195 5.57 -16.23 -20.67
CA GLY A 195 6.84 -16.60 -21.31
C GLY A 195 8.07 -16.21 -20.48
N THR A 196 8.04 -15.02 -19.85
CA THR A 196 9.10 -14.53 -18.96
C THR A 196 8.95 -15.04 -17.52
N LEU A 197 7.80 -15.63 -17.17
CA LEU A 197 7.54 -16.15 -15.83
C LEU A 197 8.52 -17.27 -15.43
N TYR A 198 8.96 -18.11 -16.38
CA TYR A 198 9.86 -19.24 -16.09
C TYR A 198 11.22 -18.78 -15.53
N THR A 199 11.75 -17.65 -16.01
CA THR A 199 13.06 -17.14 -15.56
C THR A 199 12.99 -16.50 -14.17
N ILE A 200 11.85 -15.88 -13.83
CA ILE A 200 11.65 -15.19 -12.56
C ILE A 200 10.97 -16.06 -11.48
N LEU A 201 10.43 -17.23 -11.82
CA LEU A 201 9.62 -18.03 -10.90
C LEU A 201 10.41 -18.43 -9.65
N VAL A 202 11.65 -18.90 -9.82
CA VAL A 202 12.53 -19.27 -8.70
C VAL A 202 12.86 -18.05 -7.83
N PRO A 203 13.36 -16.92 -8.38
CA PRO A 203 13.52 -15.69 -7.62
C PRO A 203 12.25 -15.26 -6.88
N ALA A 204 11.09 -15.31 -7.54
CA ALA A 204 9.81 -14.90 -6.97
C ALA A 204 9.38 -15.80 -5.81
N MET A 205 9.54 -17.12 -5.92
CA MET A 205 9.25 -18.05 -4.83
C MET A 205 10.17 -17.85 -3.63
N VAL A 206 11.47 -17.64 -3.86
CA VAL A 206 12.44 -17.37 -2.80
C VAL A 206 12.10 -16.05 -2.10
N LEU A 207 11.80 -15.01 -2.86
CA LEU A 207 11.44 -13.69 -2.33
C LEU A 207 10.13 -13.77 -1.53
N ALA A 208 9.07 -14.34 -2.11
CA ALA A 208 7.78 -14.51 -1.45
C ALA A 208 7.88 -15.39 -0.19
N GLY A 209 8.55 -16.53 -0.28
CA GLY A 209 8.76 -17.44 0.86
C GLY A 209 9.55 -16.77 1.99
N THR A 210 10.59 -16.02 1.65
CA THR A 210 11.35 -15.25 2.65
C THR A 210 10.47 -14.21 3.33
N MET A 211 9.66 -13.47 2.57
CA MET A 211 8.76 -12.46 3.16
C MET A 211 7.70 -13.10 4.06
N LEU A 212 7.05 -14.18 3.62
CA LEU A 212 6.03 -14.89 4.39
C LEU A 212 6.55 -15.52 5.68
N ILE A 213 7.85 -15.84 5.76
CA ILE A 213 8.46 -16.41 6.97
C ILE A 213 9.03 -15.31 7.85
N ILE A 214 9.85 -14.42 7.29
CA ILE A 214 10.61 -13.44 8.06
C ILE A 214 9.73 -12.30 8.55
N LYS A 215 8.77 -11.80 7.74
CA LYS A 215 7.91 -10.69 8.19
C LYS A 215 7.12 -11.06 9.45
N PRO A 216 6.40 -12.20 9.52
CA PRO A 216 5.68 -12.57 10.72
C PRO A 216 6.57 -12.75 11.94
N LEU A 217 7.74 -13.36 11.77
CA LEU A 217 8.68 -13.58 12.86
C LEU A 217 9.26 -12.27 13.41
N LEU A 218 9.59 -11.33 12.53
CA LEU A 218 10.13 -10.03 12.91
C LEU A 218 9.07 -9.18 13.62
N PHE A 219 7.85 -9.10 13.07
CA PHE A 219 6.75 -8.39 13.72
C PHE A 219 6.44 -9.01 15.08
N LYS A 220 6.31 -10.34 15.17
CA LYS A 220 6.10 -11.05 16.44
C LYS A 220 7.18 -10.70 17.47
N SER A 221 8.45 -10.76 17.10
CA SER A 221 9.57 -10.47 18.00
C SER A 221 9.52 -9.03 18.52
N LEU A 222 9.18 -8.06 17.67
CA LEU A 222 9.07 -6.65 18.06
C LEU A 222 7.82 -6.38 18.92
N MET A 223 6.69 -7.02 18.65
CA MET A 223 5.48 -6.88 19.48
C MET A 223 5.69 -7.47 20.88
N ILE A 224 6.34 -8.63 20.99
CA ILE A 224 6.67 -9.23 22.29
C ILE A 224 7.58 -8.30 23.10
N LYS A 225 8.56 -7.63 22.45
CA LYS A 225 9.43 -6.65 23.11
C LYS A 225 8.68 -5.42 23.62
N LEU A 226 7.49 -5.13 23.07
CA LEU A 226 6.61 -4.04 23.53
C LEU A 226 5.64 -4.48 24.63
N GLY A 227 5.70 -5.74 25.06
CA GLY A 227 4.86 -6.28 26.13
C GLY A 227 3.57 -6.93 25.64
N GLU A 228 3.41 -7.13 24.33
CA GLU A 228 2.23 -7.81 23.77
C GLU A 228 2.26 -9.32 24.02
N LYS A 229 1.07 -9.93 24.14
CA LYS A 229 0.93 -11.38 24.31
C LYS A 229 1.51 -12.13 23.10
N LYS A 230 2.15 -13.27 23.35
CA LYS A 230 2.85 -14.07 22.33
C LYS A 230 1.94 -14.51 21.18
N ASP A 231 0.73 -14.96 21.50
CA ASP A 231 -0.21 -15.48 20.50
C ASP A 231 -0.78 -14.35 19.63
N LEU A 232 -1.16 -13.24 20.27
CA LEU A 232 -1.61 -12.03 19.59
C LEU A 232 -0.50 -11.46 18.68
N SER A 233 0.73 -11.41 19.18
CA SER A 233 1.91 -10.97 18.42
C SER A 233 2.17 -11.81 17.17
N LEU A 234 1.97 -13.12 17.26
CA LEU A 234 2.11 -14.03 16.12
C LEU A 234 1.00 -13.80 15.10
N GLU A 235 -0.25 -13.67 15.56
CA GLU A 235 -1.40 -13.41 14.69
C GLU A 235 -1.22 -12.12 13.87
N ILE A 236 -0.85 -11.01 14.52
CA ILE A 236 -0.56 -9.73 13.83
C ILE A 236 0.59 -9.92 12.85
N GLY A 237 1.66 -10.59 13.28
CA GLY A 237 2.81 -10.82 12.42
C GLY A 237 2.42 -11.54 11.12
N VAL A 238 1.60 -12.59 11.22
CA VAL A 238 1.09 -13.31 10.06
C VAL A 238 0.20 -12.41 9.19
N ARG A 239 -0.69 -11.62 9.80
CA ARG A 239 -1.56 -10.68 9.09
C ARG A 239 -0.82 -9.52 8.43
N LEU A 240 0.39 -9.20 8.86
CA LEU A 240 1.29 -8.23 8.22
C LEU A 240 2.36 -8.92 7.35
N GLY A 241 2.27 -10.24 7.15
CA GLY A 241 3.31 -11.04 6.52
C GLY A 241 3.38 -10.96 5.00
N GLN A 242 2.29 -10.53 4.35
CA GLN A 242 2.22 -10.38 2.90
C GLN A 242 2.92 -9.11 2.40
N ILE A 243 3.26 -9.11 1.11
CA ILE A 243 3.66 -7.90 0.39
C ILE A 243 2.39 -7.05 0.13
N SER A 244 2.49 -5.76 -0.23
CA SER A 244 1.33 -4.87 -0.38
C SER A 244 0.91 -4.67 -1.82
N GLU A 245 -0.34 -4.25 -2.03
CA GLU A 245 -0.84 -3.68 -3.29
C GLU A 245 0.00 -2.50 -3.79
N PHE A 246 0.59 -1.71 -2.88
CA PHE A 246 1.50 -0.61 -3.23
C PHE A 246 2.77 -1.11 -3.94
N SER A 247 3.23 -2.33 -3.63
CA SER A 247 4.39 -2.93 -4.28
C SER A 247 4.12 -3.20 -5.76
N LEU A 248 2.91 -3.63 -6.10
CA LEU A 248 2.46 -3.83 -7.49
C LEU A 248 2.37 -2.49 -8.23
N LEU A 249 1.83 -1.48 -7.56
CA LEU A 249 1.73 -0.14 -8.12
C LEU A 249 3.12 0.42 -8.41
N ILE A 250 4.06 0.32 -7.46
CA ILE A 250 5.44 0.74 -7.64
C ILE A 250 6.10 0.03 -8.82
N ALA A 251 5.88 -1.27 -8.98
CA ALA A 251 6.42 -2.04 -10.10
C ALA A 251 5.90 -1.55 -11.46
N VAL A 252 4.61 -1.22 -11.57
CA VAL A 252 4.02 -0.68 -12.81
C VAL A 252 4.52 0.74 -13.09
N VAL A 253 4.51 1.62 -12.08
CA VAL A 253 4.96 3.01 -12.25
C VAL A 253 6.44 3.06 -12.62
N ALA A 254 7.28 2.22 -11.99
CA ALA A 254 8.70 2.14 -12.31
C ALA A 254 8.96 1.56 -13.70
N LEU A 255 8.19 0.56 -14.13
CA LEU A 255 8.30 -0.01 -15.47
C LEU A 255 7.91 1.03 -16.54
N ASN A 256 6.76 1.68 -16.37
CA ASN A 256 6.30 2.73 -17.30
C ASN A 256 7.24 3.94 -17.33
N GLY A 257 7.94 4.21 -16.24
CA GLY A 257 8.97 5.24 -16.15
C GLY A 257 10.35 4.81 -16.64
N ASN A 258 10.51 3.60 -17.19
CA ASN A 258 11.78 3.00 -17.60
C ASN A 258 12.85 2.99 -16.49
N VAL A 259 12.44 2.97 -15.22
CA VAL A 259 13.34 2.93 -14.05
C VAL A 259 13.83 1.51 -13.79
N ILE A 260 13.01 0.51 -14.12
CA ILE A 260 13.33 -0.92 -14.01
C ILE A 260 12.95 -1.64 -15.30
N GLY A 261 13.60 -2.77 -15.57
CA GLY A 261 13.22 -3.67 -16.66
C GLY A 261 12.00 -4.54 -16.33
N GLU A 262 11.47 -5.20 -17.35
CA GLU A 262 10.30 -6.09 -17.24
C GLU A 262 10.52 -7.22 -16.23
N GLN A 263 11.71 -7.84 -16.21
CA GLN A 263 12.02 -8.93 -15.29
C GLN A 263 11.90 -8.50 -13.82
N ALA A 264 12.39 -7.32 -13.47
CA ALA A 264 12.29 -6.78 -12.11
C ALA A 264 10.84 -6.45 -11.74
N SER A 265 10.09 -5.86 -12.68
CA SER A 265 8.66 -5.59 -12.48
C SER A 265 7.87 -6.88 -12.27
N TYR A 266 8.05 -7.87 -13.14
CA TYR A 266 7.38 -9.17 -13.02
C TYR A 266 7.80 -9.93 -11.76
N LEU A 267 9.05 -9.81 -11.31
CA LEU A 267 9.49 -10.39 -10.04
C LEU A 267 8.70 -9.83 -8.85
N ILE A 268 8.58 -8.50 -8.76
CA ILE A 268 7.80 -7.84 -7.69
C ILE A 268 6.34 -8.30 -7.78
N GLN A 269 5.78 -8.35 -8.98
CA GLN A 269 4.39 -8.74 -9.19
C GLN A 269 4.12 -10.20 -8.81
N ALA A 270 4.91 -11.13 -9.33
CA ALA A 270 4.79 -12.55 -9.04
C ALA A 270 4.97 -12.83 -7.54
N ALA A 271 6.00 -12.25 -6.91
CA ALA A 271 6.22 -12.42 -5.47
C ALA A 271 5.02 -11.90 -4.67
N THR A 272 4.49 -10.73 -5.02
CA THR A 272 3.33 -10.14 -4.33
C THR A 272 2.08 -11.03 -4.46
N ILE A 273 1.77 -11.49 -5.67
CA ILE A 273 0.62 -12.38 -5.93
C ILE A 273 0.77 -13.70 -5.18
N ILE A 274 1.96 -14.31 -5.17
CA ILE A 274 2.24 -15.54 -4.40
C ILE A 274 1.96 -15.29 -2.91
N THR A 275 2.44 -14.17 -2.36
CA THR A 275 2.17 -13.85 -0.94
C THR A 275 0.70 -13.63 -0.64
N PHE A 276 -0.07 -13.04 -1.57
CA PHE A 276 -1.51 -12.86 -1.41
C PHE A 276 -2.25 -14.17 -1.37
N VAL A 277 -1.97 -15.07 -2.29
CA VAL A 277 -2.60 -16.39 -2.33
C VAL A 277 -2.26 -17.14 -1.04
N ILE A 278 -0.97 -17.30 -0.72
CA ILE A 278 -0.57 -18.11 0.44
C ILE A 278 -1.06 -17.48 1.76
N SER A 279 -0.85 -16.18 1.96
CA SER A 279 -1.24 -15.51 3.21
C SER A 279 -2.76 -15.52 3.43
N SER A 280 -3.55 -15.23 2.39
CA SER A 280 -5.02 -15.19 2.53
C SER A 280 -5.59 -16.54 2.93
N TYR A 281 -5.19 -17.63 2.25
CA TYR A 281 -5.62 -18.98 2.62
C TYR A 281 -5.13 -19.36 4.02
N PHE A 282 -3.87 -19.05 4.35
CA PHE A 282 -3.32 -19.37 5.66
C PHE A 282 -4.06 -18.65 6.80
N ILE A 283 -4.34 -17.35 6.64
CA ILE A 283 -5.05 -16.54 7.64
C ILE A 283 -6.48 -17.05 7.84
N VAL A 284 -7.23 -17.27 6.76
CA VAL A 284 -8.63 -17.70 6.82
C VAL A 284 -8.79 -19.09 7.44
N LEU A 285 -7.81 -19.99 7.24
CA LEU A 285 -7.84 -21.36 7.75
C LEU A 285 -7.33 -21.51 9.18
N ASN A 286 -6.49 -20.59 9.67
CA ASN A 286 -5.80 -20.75 10.97
C ASN A 286 -6.17 -19.70 12.02
N TYR A 287 -6.63 -18.51 11.62
CA TYR A 287 -6.93 -17.41 12.53
C TYR A 287 -8.40 -17.00 12.49
N PRO A 288 -8.91 -16.37 13.57
CA PRO A 288 -10.28 -15.91 13.56
C PRO A 288 -10.50 -14.80 12.54
N THR A 289 -11.47 -14.94 11.65
CA THR A 289 -11.78 -13.92 10.63
C THR A 289 -13.29 -13.84 10.39
N PRO A 290 -13.82 -12.70 9.90
CA PRO A 290 -15.25 -12.57 9.59
C PRO A 290 -15.73 -13.56 8.50
N ILE A 291 -14.81 -14.00 7.65
CA ILE A 291 -15.07 -14.88 6.50
C ILE A 291 -14.52 -16.29 6.67
N ALA A 292 -14.18 -16.69 7.89
CA ALA A 292 -13.61 -18.02 8.14
C ALA A 292 -14.57 -19.13 7.73
N VAL A 293 -14.04 -20.18 7.11
CA VAL A 293 -14.82 -21.34 6.64
C VAL A 293 -15.33 -22.20 7.81
N SER A 294 -14.61 -22.20 8.94
CA SER A 294 -14.98 -22.94 10.15
C SER A 294 -15.69 -22.04 11.15
N ASP A 295 -16.82 -22.51 11.69
CA ASP A 295 -17.58 -21.82 12.75
C ASP A 295 -16.74 -21.52 14.00
N ARG A 296 -15.69 -22.29 14.26
CA ARG A 296 -14.76 -22.05 15.39
C ARG A 296 -13.93 -20.78 15.20
N LEU A 297 -13.61 -20.45 13.95
CA LEU A 297 -12.76 -19.33 13.58
C LEU A 297 -13.59 -18.12 13.11
N ARG A 298 -14.87 -18.29 12.84
CA ARG A 298 -15.71 -17.19 12.40
C ARG A 298 -15.94 -16.20 13.55
N ARG A 299 -15.45 -14.98 13.41
CA ARG A 299 -15.60 -13.88 14.37
C ARG A 299 -15.80 -12.56 13.64
N ASP A 300 -16.80 -11.80 14.05
CA ASP A 300 -17.06 -10.44 13.59
C ASP A 300 -16.24 -9.41 14.39
#